data_AF-A0A965HLH7-F1
#
_entry.id   AF-A0A965HLH7-F1
#
_cell.length_a   1.000
_cell.length_b   1.000
_cell.length_c   1.000
_cell.angle_alpha   90.00
_cell.angle_beta   90.00
_cell.angle_gamma   90.00
#
_symmetry.space_group_name_H-M   'P 1'
#
loop_
_entity.id
_entity.type
_entity.pdbx_description
1 polymer ?
#
loop_
_entity_poly.entity_id
_entity_poly.type
_entity_poly.pdbx_seq_one_letter_code
_entity_poly.pdbx_strand_id
1 'polypeptide(L)'
;PPPSRRGLALVDPSYEVKTEYAQVVDAVADALQRFATGTVAVWYPRLARRESETLPARLIRLNPQNWLHVALDVRARMPDGLFGSGMVVLNPPWTLPDTLRPVMPYLKARLAFDDGAATTLDWQIA
;
A
#
# COMPACT_ATOMS: atom_id res chain seq x y z
N PRO A 1 4.37 -3.30 21.77
CA PRO A 1 4.96 -2.07 21.16
C PRO A 1 6.46 -1.92 21.49
N PRO A 2 7.26 -1.26 20.63
CA PRO A 2 8.66 -0.94 20.93
C PRO A 2 8.76 -0.05 22.19
N PRO A 3 9.91 -0.03 22.91
CA PRO A 3 10.06 0.77 24.14
C PRO A 3 9.75 2.26 23.95
N SER A 4 10.06 2.82 22.78
CA SER A 4 9.77 4.21 22.38
C SER A 4 8.28 4.49 22.17
N ARG A 5 7.45 3.45 22.02
CA ARG A 5 6.04 3.51 21.60
C ARG A 5 5.81 4.26 20.28
N ARG A 6 6.86 4.42 19.47
CA ARG A 6 6.85 5.07 18.15
C ARG A 6 7.71 4.26 17.20
N GLY A 7 7.18 3.98 16.01
CA GLY A 7 7.88 3.19 15.02
C GLY A 7 7.05 3.00 13.75
N LEU A 8 7.76 2.61 12.70
CA LEU A 8 7.23 2.19 11.41
C LEU A 8 7.55 0.71 11.23
N ALA A 9 6.54 -0.10 10.91
CA ALA A 9 6.74 -1.45 10.40
C ALA A 9 6.55 -1.43 8.88
N LEU A 10 7.57 -1.87 8.14
CA LEU A 10 7.50 -2.11 6.71
C LEU A 10 7.22 -3.59 6.46
N VAL A 11 6.20 -3.89 5.65
CA VAL A 11 5.81 -5.24 5.25
C VAL A 11 5.92 -5.32 3.73
N ASP A 12 6.92 -6.05 3.25
CA ASP A 12 7.29 -6.15 1.84
C ASP A 12 7.70 -7.58 1.49
N PRO A 13 6.75 -8.52 1.38
CA PRO A 13 7.04 -9.90 0.99
C PRO A 13 7.20 -10.03 -0.53
N SER A 14 7.71 -11.18 -0.96
CA SER A 14 7.94 -11.48 -2.38
C SER A 14 6.65 -11.62 -3.21
N TYR A 15 5.56 -12.10 -2.58
CA TYR A 15 4.30 -12.48 -3.24
C TYR A 15 4.44 -13.59 -4.30
N GLU A 16 5.47 -14.43 -4.18
CA GLU A 16 5.66 -15.64 -4.99
C GLU A 16 4.58 -16.69 -4.70
N VAL A 17 4.15 -16.78 -3.43
CA VAL A 17 3.17 -17.76 -2.98
C VAL A 17 1.84 -17.06 -2.71
N LYS A 18 0.76 -17.59 -3.30
CA LYS A 18 -0.60 -17.03 -3.17
C LYS A 18 -1.06 -16.83 -1.72
N THR A 19 -0.60 -17.67 -0.79
CA THR A 19 -0.95 -17.56 0.64
C THR A 19 -0.33 -16.34 1.32
N GLU A 20 0.75 -15.76 0.78
CA GLU A 20 1.40 -14.58 1.36
C GLU A 20 0.44 -13.39 1.42
N TYR A 21 -0.47 -13.23 0.46
CA TYR A 21 -1.49 -12.17 0.48
C TYR A 21 -2.45 -12.30 1.67
N ALA A 22 -2.72 -13.51 2.16
CA ALA A 22 -3.52 -13.71 3.36
C ALA A 22 -2.68 -13.48 4.61
N GLN A 23 -1.48 -14.06 4.65
CA GLN A 23 -0.55 -13.94 5.77
C GLN A 23 -0.15 -12.50 6.06
N VAL A 24 0.00 -11.64 5.05
CA VAL A 24 0.24 -10.21 5.21
C VAL A 24 -0.88 -9.54 5.99
N VAL A 25 -2.14 -9.84 5.66
CA VAL A 25 -3.30 -9.26 6.35
C VAL A 25 -3.32 -9.72 7.81
N ASP A 26 -3.07 -11.00 8.07
CA ASP A 26 -3.03 -11.55 9.42
C ASP A 26 -1.87 -10.95 10.24
N ALA A 27 -0.69 -10.80 9.64
CA ALA A 27 0.48 -10.20 10.29
C ALA A 27 0.26 -8.72 10.62
N VAL A 28 -0.38 -7.96 9.72
CA VAL A 28 -0.72 -6.55 9.96
C VAL A 28 -1.77 -6.44 11.06
N ALA A 29 -2.76 -7.32 11.09
CA ALA A 29 -3.76 -7.34 12.17
C ALA A 29 -3.13 -7.60 13.55
N ASP A 30 -2.25 -8.60 13.66
CA ASP A 30 -1.49 -8.88 14.89
C ASP A 30 -0.57 -7.70 15.28
N ALA A 31 0.07 -7.07 14.30
CA ALA A 31 0.91 -5.89 14.53
C ALA A 31 0.09 -4.72 15.12
N LEU A 32 -1.09 -4.42 14.56
CA LEU A 32 -1.96 -3.37 15.09
C LEU A 32 -2.53 -3.71 16.47
N GLN A 33 -2.82 -4.99 16.74
CA GLN A 33 -3.24 -5.41 18.08
C GLN A 33 -2.15 -5.15 19.13
N ARG A 34 -0.87 -5.38 18.79
CA ARG A 34 0.28 -5.20 19.70
C ARG A 34 0.82 -3.77 19.72
N PHE A 35 0.55 -2.99 18.68
CA PHE A 35 1.07 -1.65 18.49
C PHE A 35 0.08 -0.75 17.74
N ALA A 36 -1.08 -0.50 18.36
CA ALA A 36 -2.22 0.19 17.75
C ALA A 36 -1.92 1.58 17.17
N THR A 37 -0.95 2.31 17.72
CA THR A 37 -0.54 3.64 17.26
C THR A 37 0.66 3.63 16.31
N GLY A 38 1.23 2.47 16.02
CA GLY A 38 2.34 2.32 15.10
C GLY A 38 1.90 2.54 13.65
N THR A 39 2.79 3.13 12.84
CA THR A 39 2.58 3.17 11.39
C THR A 39 2.95 1.81 10.80
N VAL A 40 2.06 1.25 9.98
CA VAL A 40 2.34 0.01 9.23
C VAL A 40 2.22 0.31 7.75
N ALA A 41 3.31 0.15 7.01
CA ALA A 41 3.37 0.38 5.57
C ALA A 41 3.54 -0.97 4.86
N VAL A 42 2.59 -1.30 3.98
CA VAL A 42 2.56 -2.57 3.26
C VAL A 42 2.74 -2.27 1.78
N TRP A 43 3.83 -2.75 1.19
CA TRP A 43 4.03 -2.74 -0.25
C TRP A 43 3.27 -3.90 -0.88
N TYR A 44 2.75 -3.72 -2.09
CA TYR A 44 2.18 -4.82 -2.87
C TYR A 44 2.34 -4.63 -4.39
N PRO A 45 2.48 -5.73 -5.15
CA PRO A 45 2.58 -5.67 -6.60
C PRO A 45 1.21 -5.43 -7.22
N ARG A 46 1.13 -4.69 -8.34
CA ARG A 46 -0.07 -4.60 -9.18
C ARG A 46 0.04 -5.66 -10.28
N LEU A 47 -0.74 -6.72 -10.11
CA LEU A 47 -0.83 -7.87 -11.01
C LEU A 47 -2.30 -8.05 -11.40
N ALA A 48 -2.59 -8.63 -12.57
CA ALA A 48 -3.95 -9.01 -12.96
C ALA A 48 -4.39 -10.29 -12.21
N ARG A 49 -4.30 -10.25 -10.88
CA ARG A 49 -4.64 -11.32 -9.96
C ARG A 49 -5.54 -10.77 -8.87
N ARG A 50 -6.60 -11.50 -8.55
CA ARG A 50 -7.61 -11.09 -7.56
C ARG A 50 -7.00 -10.81 -6.20
N GLU A 51 -6.00 -11.58 -5.79
CA GLU A 51 -5.35 -11.43 -4.48
C GLU A 51 -4.62 -10.09 -4.37
N SER A 52 -3.91 -9.68 -5.43
CA SER A 52 -3.26 -8.37 -5.54
C SER A 52 -4.29 -7.24 -5.57
N GLU A 53 -5.34 -7.38 -6.39
CA GLU A 53 -6.38 -6.36 -6.54
C GLU A 53 -7.18 -6.11 -5.27
N THR A 54 -7.44 -7.16 -4.48
CA THR A 54 -8.27 -7.07 -3.27
C THR A 54 -7.47 -6.77 -2.00
N LEU A 55 -6.13 -6.91 -2.03
CA LEU A 55 -5.28 -6.71 -0.86
C LEU A 55 -5.43 -5.31 -0.24
N PRO A 56 -5.44 -4.20 -1.00
CA PRO A 56 -5.59 -2.86 -0.41
C PRO A 56 -6.88 -2.72 0.40
N ALA A 57 -8.01 -3.15 -0.17
CA ALA A 57 -9.29 -3.11 0.50
C ALA A 57 -9.32 -3.99 1.76
N ARG A 58 -8.63 -5.13 1.77
CA ARG A 58 -8.49 -5.98 2.96
C ARG A 58 -7.68 -5.30 4.07
N LEU A 59 -6.58 -4.63 3.71
CA LEU A 59 -5.74 -3.91 4.66
C LEU A 59 -6.44 -2.67 5.25
N ILE A 60 -7.12 -1.88 4.40
CA ILE A 60 -7.89 -0.70 4.82
C ILE A 60 -8.96 -1.08 5.86
N ARG A 61 -9.61 -2.24 5.71
CA ARG A 61 -10.61 -2.73 6.68
C ARG A 61 -10.05 -2.99 8.07
N LEU A 62 -8.74 -3.15 8.23
CA LEU A 62 -8.12 -3.32 9.56
C LEU A 62 -8.12 -2.02 10.36
N ASN A 63 -8.14 -0.86 9.70
CA ASN A 63 -8.29 0.46 10.34
C ASN A 63 -8.94 1.47 9.39
N PRO A 64 -10.28 1.42 9.19
CA PRO A 64 -10.97 2.18 8.15
C PRO A 64 -11.00 3.70 8.42
N GLN A 65 -10.64 4.14 9.63
CA GLN A 65 -10.62 5.54 10.03
C GLN A 65 -9.24 6.20 9.86
N ASN A 66 -8.16 5.42 9.67
CA ASN A 66 -6.81 5.98 9.60
C ASN A 66 -5.88 5.18 8.67
N TRP A 67 -5.97 5.49 7.37
CA TRP A 67 -5.23 4.82 6.31
C TRP A 67 -4.92 5.76 5.14
N LEU A 68 -3.91 5.40 4.36
CA LEU A 68 -3.57 5.98 3.06
C LEU A 68 -3.27 4.85 2.08
N HIS A 69 -3.81 4.96 0.87
CA HIS A 69 -3.52 4.08 -0.25
C HIS A 69 -2.92 4.91 -1.38
N VAL A 70 -1.71 4.54 -1.79
CA VAL A 70 -1.02 5.14 -2.94
C VAL A 70 -0.57 4.04 -3.89
N ALA A 71 -0.73 4.27 -5.19
CA ALA A 71 -0.23 3.34 -6.20
C ALA A 71 0.23 4.05 -7.47
N LEU A 72 1.16 3.43 -8.18
CA LEU A 72 1.61 3.84 -9.49
C LEU A 72 1.54 2.62 -10.44
N ASP A 73 0.67 2.71 -11.42
CA ASP A 73 0.69 1.87 -12.60
C ASP A 73 1.59 2.57 -13.63
N VAL A 74 2.66 1.90 -14.07
CA VAL A 74 3.63 2.47 -15.02
C VAL A 74 3.27 2.17 -16.47
N ARG A 75 2.27 1.31 -16.70
CA ARG A 75 1.76 0.92 -18.00
C ARG A 75 0.31 0.45 -17.89
N ALA A 76 -0.34 0.24 -19.03
CA ALA A 76 -1.65 -0.39 -19.07
C ALA A 76 -1.67 -1.75 -18.33
N ARG A 77 -2.81 -2.10 -17.73
CA ARG A 77 -3.00 -3.40 -17.07
C ARG A 77 -2.64 -4.53 -18.04
N MET A 78 -1.70 -5.37 -17.63
CA MET A 78 -1.27 -6.53 -18.40
C MET A 78 -1.88 -7.81 -17.83
N PRO A 79 -2.25 -8.79 -18.67
CA PRO A 79 -2.71 -10.11 -18.20
C PRO A 79 -1.65 -10.83 -17.38
N ASP A 80 -0.38 -10.67 -17.78
CA ASP A 80 0.78 -11.30 -17.16
C ASP A 80 1.80 -10.24 -16.72
N GLY A 81 2.48 -10.51 -15.60
CA GLY A 81 3.55 -9.68 -15.08
C GLY A 81 3.09 -8.41 -14.33
N LEU A 82 4.08 -7.71 -13.79
CA LEU A 82 3.92 -6.50 -13.01
C LEU A 82 3.66 -5.31 -13.93
N PHE A 83 2.55 -4.60 -13.74
CA PHE A 83 2.26 -3.34 -14.45
C PHE A 83 2.34 -2.11 -13.55
N GLY A 84 2.57 -2.31 -12.25
CA GLY A 84 2.66 -1.25 -11.26
C GLY A 84 2.91 -1.80 -9.86
N SER A 85 2.92 -0.92 -8.88
CA SER A 85 2.92 -1.31 -7.46
C SER A 85 2.15 -0.29 -6.62
N GLY A 86 1.87 -0.64 -5.38
CA GLY A 86 1.26 0.30 -4.44
C GLY A 86 1.70 0.06 -3.01
N MET A 87 1.29 0.99 -2.17
CA MET A 87 1.46 0.92 -0.73
C MET A 87 0.14 1.25 -0.03
N VAL A 88 -0.19 0.45 0.99
CA VAL A 88 -1.19 0.83 2.00
C VAL A 88 -0.45 1.16 3.29
N VAL A 89 -0.71 2.35 3.83
CA VAL A 89 -0.14 2.83 5.07
C VAL A 89 -1.25 3.00 6.09
N LEU A 90 -1.22 2.22 7.17
CA LEU A 90 -2.11 2.36 8.31
C LEU A 90 -1.47 3.25 9.37
N ASN A 91 -2.28 4.10 10.01
CA ASN A 91 -1.80 5.22 10.83
C ASN A 91 -0.73 6.07 10.12
N PRO A 92 -1.02 6.58 8.90
CA PRO A 92 -0.07 7.39 8.15
C PRO A 92 0.26 8.70 8.87
N PRO A 93 1.45 9.27 8.67
CA PRO A 93 1.73 10.65 9.00
C PRO A 93 0.76 11.60 8.28
N TRP A 94 0.19 12.58 8.98
CA TRP A 94 -0.83 13.49 8.42
C TRP A 94 -0.33 14.35 7.26
N THR A 95 0.98 14.59 7.15
CA THR A 95 1.61 15.34 6.05
C THR A 95 1.85 14.51 4.79
N LEU A 96 1.71 13.18 4.87
CA LEU A 96 2.02 12.28 3.76
C LEU A 96 1.12 12.49 2.53
N PRO A 97 -0.22 12.69 2.65
CA PRO A 97 -1.05 13.01 1.50
C PRO A 97 -0.57 14.25 0.73
N ASP A 98 -0.26 15.34 1.44
CA ASP A 98 0.17 16.60 0.83
C ASP A 98 1.56 16.49 0.18
N THR A 99 2.43 15.65 0.74
CA THR A 99 3.72 15.30 0.13
C THR A 99 3.52 14.50 -1.16
N LEU A 100 2.61 13.52 -1.15
CA LEU A 100 2.40 12.63 -2.30
C LEU A 100 1.62 13.30 -3.44
N ARG A 101 0.71 14.23 -3.13
CA ARG A 101 -0.14 14.91 -4.13
C ARG A 101 0.65 15.52 -5.30
N PRO A 102 1.76 16.26 -5.11
CA PRO A 102 2.60 16.74 -6.21
C PRO A 102 3.59 15.67 -6.74
N VAL A 103 3.99 14.71 -5.90
CA VAL A 103 4.98 13.69 -6.26
C VAL A 103 4.40 12.66 -7.23
N MET A 104 3.16 12.22 -7.03
CA MET A 104 2.57 11.16 -7.85
C MET A 104 2.45 11.53 -9.34
N PRO A 105 1.95 12.72 -9.73
CA PRO A 105 1.96 13.15 -11.12
C PRO A 105 3.37 13.26 -11.72
N TYR A 106 4.35 13.74 -10.94
CA TYR A 106 5.74 13.82 -11.37
C TYR A 106 6.32 12.41 -11.64
N LEU A 107 6.09 11.46 -10.74
CA LEU A 107 6.53 10.08 -10.91
C LEU A 107 5.87 9.42 -12.12
N LYS A 108 4.55 9.59 -12.30
CA LYS A 108 3.85 9.11 -13.50
C LYS A 108 4.50 9.66 -14.77
N ALA A 109 4.74 10.97 -14.84
CA ALA A 109 5.32 11.59 -16.03
C ALA A 109 6.74 11.10 -16.36
N ARG A 110 7.50 10.59 -15.38
CA ARG A 110 8.88 10.14 -15.56
C ARG A 110 9.05 8.63 -15.66
N LEU A 111 8.11 7.87 -15.12
CA LEU A 111 8.21 6.40 -15.02
C LEU A 111 7.18 5.69 -15.92
N ALA A 112 6.30 6.42 -16.60
CA ALA A 112 5.38 5.84 -17.57
C ALA A 112 6.16 5.15 -18.71
N PHE A 113 5.83 3.88 -18.97
CA PHE A 113 6.23 3.13 -20.15
C PHE A 113 5.28 3.36 -21.33
N ASP A 114 4.00 3.65 -21.06
CA ASP A 114 2.97 3.92 -22.05
C ASP A 114 1.88 4.87 -21.50
N ASP A 115 0.94 5.23 -22.37
CA ASP A 115 -0.18 6.13 -22.04
C ASP A 115 -1.20 5.53 -21.06
N GLY A 116 -1.10 4.22 -20.77
CA GLY A 116 -1.91 3.52 -19.78
C GLY A 116 -1.43 3.69 -18.35
N ALA A 117 -0.32 4.41 -18.11
CA ALA A 117 0.16 4.71 -16.77
C ALA A 117 -0.87 5.50 -15.95
N ALA A 118 -1.03 5.17 -14.68
CA ALA A 118 -2.04 5.74 -13.78
C ALA A 118 -1.51 5.85 -12.35
N THR A 119 -2.13 6.73 -11.57
CA THR A 119 -1.81 6.89 -10.14
C THR A 119 -3.08 6.80 -9.32
N THR A 120 -2.96 6.20 -8.14
CA THR A 120 -3.98 6.20 -7.10
C THR A 120 -3.42 6.94 -5.89
N LEU A 121 -4.22 7.81 -5.28
CA LEU A 121 -3.90 8.45 -4.01
C LEU A 121 -5.22 8.73 -3.28
N ASP A 122 -5.56 7.87 -2.34
CA ASP A 122 -6.77 7.94 -1.52
C ASP A 122 -6.37 7.83 -0.04
N TRP A 123 -7.09 8.50 0.85
CA TRP A 123 -6.79 8.45 2.28
C TRP A 123 -8.00 8.82 3.13
N GLN A 124 -7.98 8.35 4.37
CA GLN A 124 -8.84 8.76 5.47
C GLN A 124 -7.95 8.86 6.70
N ILE A 125 -7.81 10.05 7.29
CA ILE A 125 -6.99 10.27 8.49
C ILE A 125 -7.91 10.83 9.58
N ALA A 126 -7.88 10.17 10.75
CA ALA A 126 -8.66 10.54 11.93
C ALA A 126 -8.09 11.77 12.64
#